data_AF-A0A1F3MVX7-F1
#
_entry.id   AF-A0A1F3MVX7-F1
#
_cell.length_a   1.000
_cell.length_b   1.000
_cell.length_c   1.000
_cell.angle_alpha   90.00
_cell.angle_beta   90.00
_cell.angle_gamma   90.00
#
_symmetry.space_group_name_H-M   'P 1'
#
loop_
_entity.id
_entity.type
_entity.pdbx_description
1 polymer ?
#
loop_
_entity_poly.entity_id
_entity_poly.type
_entity_poly.pdbx_seq_one_letter_code
_entity_poly.pdbx_strand_id
1 'polypeptide(L)'
;MPSCKFIKTKILSKKVDTLSVFSDTLAHQEQLDTALQQETMDYLQPESQAAVSAALDQPASSLTNAQFFMIVGCFTVPENATRYAEKIRGMGYEGDIIPGYDGYQMVTARSYGNFRTSISEIDQFRTDVTPNAWVFVRK
;
A
#
# COMPACT_ATOMS: atom_id res chain seq x y z
N MET A 1 -21.84 -24.39 -69.02
CA MET A 1 -21.10 -23.18 -68.61
C MET A 1 -19.98 -23.61 -67.66
N PRO A 2 -18.76 -23.06 -67.81
CA PRO A 2 -17.47 -23.77 -67.76
C PRO A 2 -16.97 -24.01 -66.33
N SER A 3 -16.44 -25.19 -65.95
CA SER A 3 -15.14 -25.80 -66.30
C SER A 3 -13.91 -24.99 -65.88
N CYS A 4 -13.31 -25.34 -64.74
CA CYS A 4 -11.87 -25.26 -64.53
C CYS A 4 -11.37 -26.63 -64.05
N LYS A 5 -10.69 -27.35 -64.95
CA LYS A 5 -9.69 -28.38 -64.64
C LYS A 5 -8.35 -27.70 -64.34
N PHE A 6 -7.39 -28.51 -63.89
CA PHE A 6 -5.93 -28.29 -63.79
C PHE A 6 -5.43 -27.79 -62.42
N ILE A 7 -4.33 -28.26 -61.79
CA ILE A 7 -3.29 -29.28 -62.04
C ILE A 7 -2.68 -29.62 -60.66
N LYS A 8 -2.29 -30.88 -60.45
CA LYS A 8 -1.41 -31.29 -59.34
C LYS A 8 -0.03 -30.67 -59.50
N THR A 9 0.45 -29.95 -58.49
CA THR A 9 1.89 -29.67 -58.33
C THR A 9 2.33 -30.13 -56.95
N LYS A 10 3.06 -31.25 -56.90
CA LYS A 10 3.79 -31.68 -55.70
C LYS A 10 4.87 -30.62 -55.42
N ILE A 11 4.73 -29.86 -54.33
CA ILE A 11 5.82 -29.01 -53.84
C ILE A 11 6.32 -29.62 -52.52
N LEU A 12 7.51 -30.18 -52.65
CA LEU A 12 8.39 -30.78 -51.67
C LEU A 12 8.46 -29.96 -50.36
N SER A 13 7.92 -30.50 -49.27
CA SER A 13 8.07 -29.95 -47.91
C SER A 13 9.50 -30.14 -47.40
N LYS A 14 10.39 -29.21 -47.73
CA LYS A 14 11.63 -28.97 -46.96
C LYS A 14 11.50 -27.61 -46.27
N LYS A 15 10.70 -27.56 -45.20
CA LYS A 15 10.56 -26.38 -44.32
C LYS A 15 10.47 -26.80 -42.85
N VAL A 16 11.38 -27.68 -42.41
CA VAL A 16 11.42 -28.13 -41.02
C VAL A 16 12.75 -27.77 -40.34
N ASP A 17 13.87 -27.71 -41.07
CA ASP A 17 15.20 -27.53 -40.45
C ASP A 17 15.63 -26.09 -40.14
N THR A 18 14.95 -25.07 -40.64
CA THR A 18 15.37 -23.67 -40.42
C THR A 18 14.70 -23.05 -39.18
N LEU A 19 13.59 -23.61 -38.73
CA LEU A 19 12.83 -23.09 -37.59
C LEU A 19 13.39 -23.57 -36.25
N SER A 20 13.89 -24.81 -36.19
CA SER A 20 14.51 -25.40 -35.00
C SER A 20 15.80 -24.67 -34.61
N VAL A 21 16.65 -24.34 -35.59
CA VAL A 21 17.89 -23.60 -35.34
C VAL A 21 17.59 -22.18 -34.82
N PHE A 22 16.53 -21.54 -35.32
CA PHE A 22 16.13 -20.22 -34.85
C PHE A 22 15.54 -20.27 -33.43
N SER A 23 14.70 -21.27 -33.11
CA SER A 23 14.17 -21.44 -31.76
C SER A 23 15.26 -21.71 -30.73
N ASP A 24 16.28 -22.50 -31.08
CA ASP A 24 17.39 -22.82 -30.18
C ASP A 24 18.25 -21.57 -29.89
N THR A 25 18.49 -20.72 -30.90
CA THR A 25 19.22 -19.46 -30.69
C THR A 25 18.47 -18.45 -29.81
N LEU A 26 17.14 -18.43 -29.91
CA LEU A 26 16.30 -17.50 -29.15
C LEU A 26 16.20 -17.93 -27.68
N ALA A 27 16.04 -19.24 -27.43
CA ALA A 27 16.04 -19.81 -26.09
C ALA A 27 17.37 -19.55 -25.35
N HIS A 28 18.49 -19.56 -26.07
CA HIS A 28 19.79 -19.27 -25.46
C HIS A 28 19.97 -17.78 -25.12
N GLN A 29 19.43 -16.87 -25.94
CA GLN A 29 19.44 -15.44 -25.61
C GLN A 29 18.56 -15.10 -24.41
N GLU A 30 17.37 -15.70 -24.31
CA GLU A 30 16.48 -15.49 -23.15
C GLU A 30 17.13 -15.93 -21.83
N GLN A 31 17.92 -17.01 -21.84
CA GLN A 31 18.63 -17.49 -20.64
C GLN A 31 19.68 -16.48 -20.14
N LEU A 32 20.41 -15.84 -21.06
CA LEU A 32 21.44 -14.87 -20.71
C LEU A 32 20.83 -13.57 -20.18
N ASP A 33 19.75 -13.09 -20.81
CA ASP A 33 19.05 -11.88 -20.36
C ASP A 33 18.36 -12.11 -19.00
N THR A 34 17.82 -13.31 -18.76
CA THR A 34 17.20 -13.65 -17.46
C THR A 34 18.22 -13.63 -16.32
N ALA A 35 19.44 -14.13 -16.56
CA ALA A 35 20.49 -14.15 -15.54
C ALA A 35 20.96 -12.73 -15.16
N LEU A 36 21.15 -11.86 -16.15
CA LEU A 36 21.53 -10.45 -15.93
C LEU A 36 20.41 -9.67 -15.21
N GLN A 37 19.15 -9.99 -15.51
CA GLN A 37 18.00 -9.36 -14.87
C GLN A 37 17.83 -9.81 -13.41
N GLN A 38 18.11 -11.08 -13.09
CA GLN A 38 18.12 -11.58 -11.71
C GLN A 38 19.20 -10.92 -10.86
N GLU A 39 20.42 -10.78 -11.39
CA GLU A 39 21.53 -10.14 -10.68
C GLU A 39 21.24 -8.66 -10.37
N THR A 40 20.57 -7.96 -11.29
CA THR A 40 20.13 -6.58 -11.08
C THR A 40 19.02 -6.47 -10.02
N MET A 41 18.14 -7.47 -9.92
CA MET A 41 17.08 -7.52 -8.90
C MET A 41 17.61 -7.78 -7.49
N ASP A 42 18.60 -8.65 -7.33
CA ASP A 42 19.20 -8.93 -6.01
C ASP A 42 19.95 -7.73 -5.43
N TYR A 43 20.57 -6.89 -6.27
CA TYR A 43 21.27 -5.68 -5.82
C TYR A 43 20.32 -4.59 -5.28
N LEU A 44 19.07 -4.51 -5.78
CA LEU A 44 18.11 -3.47 -5.41
C LEU A 44 17.18 -3.86 -4.24
N GLN A 45 17.11 -5.14 -3.88
CA GLN A 45 16.26 -5.63 -2.79
C GLN A 45 16.60 -5.09 -1.38
N PRO A 46 17.86 -5.00 -0.93
CA PRO A 46 18.15 -4.72 0.48
C PRO A 46 17.82 -3.27 0.89
N GLU A 47 17.84 -2.32 -0.05
CA GLU A 47 17.49 -0.92 0.24
C GLU A 47 15.97 -0.69 0.29
N SER A 48 15.21 -1.43 -0.53
CA SER A 48 13.75 -1.36 -0.49
C SER A 48 13.20 -2.00 0.79
N GLN A 49 13.68 -3.18 1.20
CA GLN A 49 13.12 -3.91 2.34
C GLN A 49 13.28 -3.20 3.69
N ALA A 50 14.38 -2.46 3.90
CA ALA A 50 14.54 -1.64 5.09
C ALA A 50 13.58 -0.43 5.13
N ALA A 51 13.27 0.15 3.96
CA ALA A 51 12.29 1.23 3.83
C ALA A 51 10.84 0.72 3.94
N VAL A 52 10.51 -0.48 3.41
CA VAL A 52 9.16 -1.04 3.52
C VAL A 52 8.85 -1.53 4.94
N SER A 53 9.82 -2.12 5.66
CA SER A 53 9.61 -2.52 7.06
C SER A 53 9.43 -1.32 7.99
N ALA A 54 10.08 -0.19 7.71
CA ALA A 54 9.87 1.05 8.46
C ALA A 54 8.51 1.72 8.14
N ALA A 55 7.96 1.50 6.94
CA ALA A 55 6.66 2.02 6.53
C ALA A 55 5.46 1.13 6.94
N LEU A 56 5.67 -0.18 7.18
CA LEU A 56 4.61 -1.11 7.59
C LEU A 56 4.29 -1.09 9.09
N ASP A 57 5.15 -0.50 9.93
CA ASP A 57 4.88 -0.32 11.37
C ASP A 57 4.06 0.95 11.67
N GLN A 58 3.76 1.76 10.65
CA GLN A 58 2.66 2.70 10.75
C GLN A 58 1.40 1.94 10.35
N PRO A 59 0.40 1.76 11.25
CA PRO A 59 -0.89 1.25 10.81
C PRO A 59 -1.34 2.16 9.68
N ALA A 60 -1.51 1.60 8.48
CA ALA A 60 -2.04 2.31 7.33
C ALA A 60 -3.46 2.74 7.69
N SER A 61 -3.53 3.90 8.32
CA SER A 61 -4.74 4.42 8.92
C SER A 61 -5.77 4.56 7.81
N SER A 62 -6.96 4.03 8.07
CA SER A 62 -8.14 4.08 7.19
C SER A 62 -8.71 5.52 7.14
N LEU A 63 -7.83 6.52 7.09
CA LEU A 63 -8.09 7.95 7.16
C LEU A 63 -8.58 8.54 5.84
N THR A 64 -8.59 7.78 4.76
CA THR A 64 -8.80 8.31 3.40
C THR A 64 -10.19 8.94 3.20
N ASN A 65 -11.15 8.69 4.09
CA ASN A 65 -12.46 9.34 4.08
C ASN A 65 -12.89 9.92 5.44
N ALA A 66 -12.03 9.89 6.46
CA ALA A 66 -12.37 10.43 7.77
C ALA A 66 -12.17 11.95 7.80
N GLN A 67 -13.24 12.69 8.12
CA GLN A 67 -13.22 14.14 8.21
C GLN A 67 -13.22 14.65 9.67
N PHE A 68 -13.68 13.83 10.61
CA PHE A 68 -13.81 14.18 12.01
C PHE A 68 -13.02 13.21 12.89
N PHE A 69 -12.21 13.72 13.80
CA PHE A 69 -11.33 12.92 14.65
C PHE A 69 -11.61 13.21 16.13
N MET A 70 -11.87 12.17 16.92
CA MET A 70 -11.94 12.30 18.38
C MET A 70 -10.53 12.38 18.94
N ILE A 71 -10.12 13.57 19.38
CA ILE A 71 -8.80 13.82 19.95
C ILE A 71 -8.85 13.64 21.45
N VAL A 72 -7.93 12.82 21.97
CA VAL A 72 -7.79 12.50 23.39
C VAL A 72 -6.44 12.94 23.96
N GLY A 73 -5.54 13.46 23.12
CA GLY A 73 -4.25 14.00 23.53
C GLY A 73 -3.64 14.90 22.46
N CYS A 74 -2.84 15.86 22.88
CA CYS A 74 -2.10 16.76 22.01
C CYS A 74 -0.74 17.06 22.65
N PHE A 75 0.34 16.76 21.94
CA PHE A 75 1.69 16.79 22.51
C PHE A 75 2.65 17.51 21.57
N THR A 76 3.58 18.28 22.14
CA THR A 76 4.70 18.86 21.39
C THR A 76 5.84 17.87 21.18
N VAL A 77 6.01 16.92 22.12
CA VAL A 77 7.06 15.91 22.08
C VAL A 77 6.54 14.64 21.39
N PRO A 78 7.12 14.23 20.24
CA PRO A 78 6.67 13.07 19.47
C PRO A 78 6.60 11.78 20.29
N GLU A 79 7.62 11.50 21.11
CA GLU A 79 7.71 10.27 21.90
C GLU A 79 6.57 10.16 22.92
N ASN A 80 6.10 11.29 23.46
CA ASN A 80 4.94 11.31 24.35
C ASN A 80 3.65 10.99 23.60
N ALA A 81 3.49 11.50 22.37
CA ALA A 81 2.36 11.16 21.52
C ALA A 81 2.34 9.67 21.20
N THR A 82 3.48 9.08 20.84
CA THR A 82 3.63 7.64 20.55
C THR A 82 3.25 6.78 21.76
N ARG A 83 3.82 7.07 22.94
CA ARG A 83 3.49 6.32 24.16
C ARG A 83 2.02 6.43 24.54
N TYR A 84 1.43 7.61 24.36
CA TYR A 84 0.01 7.80 24.66
C TYR A 84 -0.87 7.07 23.64
N ALA A 85 -0.54 7.13 22.35
CA ALA A 85 -1.20 6.38 21.29
C ALA A 85 -1.20 4.87 21.55
N GLU A 86 -0.08 4.30 21.98
CA GLU A 86 0.00 2.88 22.40
C GLU A 86 -0.93 2.57 23.57
N LYS A 87 -1.00 3.47 24.57
CA LYS A 87 -1.97 3.32 25.67
C LYS A 87 -3.41 3.34 25.17
N ILE A 88 -3.75 4.26 24.25
CA ILE A 88 -5.08 4.34 23.63
C ILE A 88 -5.41 3.05 22.87
N ARG A 89 -4.47 2.50 22.11
CA ARG A 89 -4.61 1.19 21.44
C ARG A 89 -4.81 0.05 22.43
N GLY A 90 -4.07 0.05 23.54
CA GLY A 90 -4.21 -0.92 24.62
C GLY A 90 -5.59 -0.89 25.30
N MET A 91 -6.33 0.23 25.21
CA MET A 91 -7.72 0.34 25.67
C MET A 91 -8.76 -0.10 24.61
N GLY A 92 -8.32 -0.51 23.42
CA GLY A 92 -9.20 -0.97 22.34
C GLY A 92 -9.66 0.10 21.36
N TYR A 93 -9.01 1.27 21.36
CA TYR A 93 -9.27 2.37 20.43
C TYR A 93 -8.26 2.41 19.28
N GLU A 94 -8.46 3.28 18.28
CA GLU A 94 -7.57 3.39 17.11
C GLU A 94 -6.16 3.86 17.49
N GLY A 95 -6.06 4.92 18.30
CA GLY A 95 -4.77 5.45 18.76
C GLY A 95 -3.87 5.93 17.61
N ASP A 96 -4.43 6.54 16.56
CA ASP A 96 -3.60 7.11 15.50
C ASP A 96 -3.03 8.47 15.91
N ILE A 97 -1.93 8.85 15.28
CA ILE A 97 -1.32 10.16 15.48
C ILE A 97 -1.52 10.97 14.21
N ILE A 98 -2.13 12.15 14.35
CA ILE A 98 -2.33 13.09 13.26
C ILE A 98 -1.59 14.39 13.54
N PRO A 99 -1.01 15.03 12.51
CA PRO A 99 -0.34 16.31 12.68
C PRO A 99 -1.37 17.40 13.02
N GLY A 100 -1.08 18.17 14.06
CA GLY A 100 -1.80 19.38 14.45
C GLY A 100 -1.11 20.65 13.96
N TYR A 101 -1.60 21.79 14.44
CA TYR A 101 -0.97 23.09 14.19
C TYR A 101 0.38 23.20 14.92
N ASP A 102 1.28 24.05 14.43
CA ASP A 102 2.56 24.41 15.08
C ASP A 102 3.43 23.22 15.54
N GLY A 103 3.40 22.11 14.77
CA GLY A 103 4.23 20.93 15.06
C GLY A 103 3.72 20.06 16.22
N TYR A 104 2.52 20.34 16.74
CA TYR A 104 1.88 19.46 17.71
C TYR A 104 1.44 18.16 17.06
N GLN A 105 1.50 17.09 17.83
CA GLN A 105 1.02 15.76 17.46
C GLN A 105 -0.23 15.43 18.25
N MET A 106 -1.33 15.20 17.55
CA MET A 106 -2.63 14.90 18.15
C MET A 106 -2.89 13.41 18.11
N VAL A 107 -3.30 12.84 19.23
CA VAL A 107 -3.64 11.42 19.35
C VAL A 107 -5.15 11.25 19.23
N THR A 108 -5.57 10.42 18.28
CA THR A 108 -6.98 10.10 18.00
C THR A 108 -7.40 8.85 18.76
N ALA A 109 -8.65 8.80 19.23
CA ALA A 109 -9.25 7.57 19.74
C ALA A 109 -10.18 6.91 18.73
N ARG A 110 -10.79 7.70 17.84
CA ARG A 110 -11.69 7.24 16.78
C ARG A 110 -11.77 8.27 15.66
N SER A 111 -12.02 7.79 14.44
CA SER A 111 -12.26 8.60 13.26
C SER A 111 -13.70 8.43 12.75
N TYR A 112 -14.28 9.50 12.21
CA TYR A 112 -15.67 9.53 11.72
C TYR A 112 -15.77 10.24 10.38
N GLY A 113 -16.70 9.76 9.54
CA GLY A 113 -17.13 10.46 8.32
C GLY A 113 -18.25 11.49 8.55
N ASN A 114 -18.87 11.52 9.74
CA ASN A 114 -20.03 12.37 10.04
C ASN A 114 -19.86 13.14 11.36
N PHE A 115 -20.14 14.45 11.33
CA PHE A 115 -20.03 15.34 12.48
C PHE A 115 -21.03 15.01 13.61
N ARG A 116 -22.26 14.63 13.28
CA ARG A 116 -23.28 14.35 14.30
C ARG A 116 -22.87 13.16 15.16
N THR A 117 -22.31 12.11 14.55
CA THR A 117 -21.85 10.92 15.24
C THR A 117 -20.66 11.22 16.16
N SER A 118 -19.70 12.03 15.69
CA SER A 118 -18.52 12.37 16.50
C SER A 118 -18.88 13.17 17.75
N ILE A 119 -19.88 14.05 17.66
CA ILE A 119 -20.35 14.84 18.80
C ILE A 119 -21.22 14.02 19.75
N SER A 120 -22.05 13.10 19.24
CA SER A 120 -22.90 12.27 20.13
C SER A 120 -22.11 11.36 21.07
N GLU A 121 -20.89 10.98 20.69
CA GLU A 121 -20.04 10.08 21.48
C GLU A 121 -19.08 10.83 22.42
N ILE A 122 -18.96 12.15 22.33
CA ILE A 122 -17.91 12.92 23.03
C ILE A 122 -17.95 12.75 24.56
N ASP A 123 -19.13 12.71 25.16
CA ASP A 123 -19.29 12.62 26.61
C ASP A 123 -18.86 11.24 27.15
N GLN A 124 -19.01 10.19 26.33
CA GLN A 124 -18.49 8.87 26.65
C GLN A 124 -16.96 8.90 26.70
N PHE A 125 -16.30 9.46 25.67
CA PHE A 125 -14.84 9.58 25.67
C PHE A 125 -14.33 10.46 26.81
N ARG A 126 -15.10 11.48 27.21
CA ARG A 126 -14.77 12.33 28.36
C ARG A 126 -14.82 11.59 29.70
N THR A 127 -15.67 10.59 29.79
CA THR A 127 -15.83 9.75 30.97
C THR A 127 -14.82 8.61 30.99
N ASP A 128 -14.67 7.91 29.87
CA ASP A 128 -13.93 6.64 29.78
C ASP A 128 -12.43 6.85 29.55
N VAL A 129 -12.04 7.92 28.82
CA VAL A 129 -10.65 8.13 28.37
C VAL A 129 -10.02 9.36 29.00
N THR A 130 -10.61 10.54 28.77
CA THR A 130 -10.05 11.81 29.27
C THR A 130 -11.08 12.93 29.25
N PRO A 131 -11.26 13.70 30.34
CA PRO A 131 -12.26 14.76 30.41
C PRO A 131 -12.05 15.88 29.38
N ASN A 132 -10.84 15.96 28.81
CA ASN A 132 -10.47 16.99 27.83
C ASN A 132 -10.61 16.51 26.38
N ALA A 133 -11.40 15.46 26.11
CA ALA A 133 -11.63 14.99 24.75
C ALA A 133 -12.39 16.06 23.91
N TRP A 134 -12.01 16.18 22.65
CA TRP A 134 -12.57 17.14 21.69
C TRP A 134 -12.55 16.60 20.26
N VAL A 135 -13.38 17.16 19.39
CA VAL A 135 -13.44 16.74 17.98
C VAL A 135 -12.61 17.71 17.12
N PHE A 136 -11.66 17.16 16.38
CA PHE A 136 -10.91 17.88 15.35
C PHE A 136 -11.55 17.67 13.98
N VAL A 137 -11.77 18.76 13.26
CA VAL A 137 -12.35 18.74 11.90
C VAL A 137 -11.24 18.99 10.90
N ARG A 138 -10.96 18.00 10.05
CA ARG A 138 -10.03 18.14 8.93
C ARG A 138 -10.77 18.82 7.77
N LYS A 139 -10.27 19.98 7.33
CA LYS A 139 -10.80 20.71 6.17
C LYS A 139 -10.31 20.09 4.87
#